data_AF-A0A0P0LAH9-F1
#
_entry.id   AF-A0A0P0LAH9-F1
#
_cell.length_a   1.000
_cell.length_b   1.000
_cell.length_c   1.000
_cell.angle_alpha   90.00
_cell.angle_beta   90.00
_cell.angle_gamma   90.00
#
_symmetry.space_group_name_H-M   'P 1'
#
loop_
_entity.id
_entity.type
_entity.pdbx_description
1 polymer ?
#
loop_
_entity_poly.entity_id
_entity_poly.type
_entity_poly.pdbx_seq_one_letter_code
_entity_poly.pdbx_strand_id
1 'polypeptide(L)'
;MQRQQTEREELQEQLKRKYQPQIKEQKAIISQIEYELEQLERQYQQDMLDLEEWKKKANEERNAKINRLENEQRKRVAELDGINSKLKNLNKEKRELDSLKLEWNKQQQALAAEKKTQAEVIGKEEKEEQRRISSIKTEYEADMQKELHSQGADTERLQDIANQLAQLEKELSFIKENATLVIEYQKDKRDLIDRIPGWQREHDEQKRLLQLERETLRVETSSLQEKIDLLNKEWEEAEENVRELQKNLEAYSKIPAYDWYKPHQDIFRSENTQTMQTTKTCMELIDELTRQANQFTQVQSKLRKEVNLFTGHFDEDNTFKFRVKFNEDWEYVRFADELHDFVEEHRIDEYIRRINNEHWDTFKRISMDTSMLTSSEDDIQDVIREINKGFATCNFVGVIQRIEMKVEESSNRVVNILREIQKYYHDYGYDLSPETNLFSSAKEQLVKEEAITLLRTFIKEIHAYRYDSIRLYDSFELRFRIVENGNDTGFIEKIANVGRKEPTFW
;
A
#
# COMPACT_ATOMS: atom_id res chain seq x y z
N MET A 1 -29.56 -38.11 54.76
CA MET A 1 -28.54 -37.23 55.38
C MET A 1 -27.14 -37.76 55.08
N GLN A 2 -26.69 -38.91 55.61
CA GLN A 2 -25.34 -39.44 55.32
C GLN A 2 -25.06 -39.73 53.83
N ARG A 3 -25.95 -40.42 53.10
CA ARG A 3 -25.77 -40.71 51.66
C ARG A 3 -25.64 -39.46 50.77
N GLN A 4 -26.42 -38.41 51.04
CA GLN A 4 -26.35 -37.15 50.29
C GLN A 4 -25.04 -36.38 50.56
N GLN A 5 -24.45 -36.57 51.75
CA GLN A 5 -23.13 -36.02 52.08
C GLN A 5 -22.03 -36.74 51.30
N THR A 6 -22.11 -38.08 51.22
CA THR A 6 -21.15 -38.90 50.47
C THR A 6 -21.21 -38.63 48.97
N GLU A 7 -22.41 -38.56 48.39
CA GLU A 7 -22.59 -38.23 46.96
C GLU A 7 -22.07 -36.81 46.64
N ARG A 8 -22.25 -35.85 47.55
CA ARG A 8 -21.73 -34.49 47.39
C ARG A 8 -20.20 -34.43 47.49
N GLU A 9 -19.60 -35.19 48.39
CA GLU A 9 -18.14 -35.31 48.51
C GLU A 9 -17.54 -35.99 47.27
N GLU A 10 -18.15 -37.06 46.76
CA GLU A 10 -17.71 -37.72 45.53
C GLU A 10 -17.84 -36.81 44.30
N LEU A 11 -18.93 -36.05 44.17
CA LEU A 11 -19.10 -35.09 43.09
C LEU A 11 -18.05 -33.97 43.17
N GLN A 12 -17.74 -33.50 44.39
CA GLN A 12 -16.71 -32.49 44.63
C GLN A 12 -15.31 -33.03 44.31
N GLU A 13 -15.01 -34.28 44.66
CA GLU A 13 -13.76 -34.98 44.33
C GLU A 13 -13.61 -35.15 42.80
N GLN A 14 -14.68 -35.53 42.09
CA GLN A 14 -14.70 -35.66 40.63
C GLN A 14 -14.48 -34.32 39.93
N LEU A 15 -15.19 -33.27 40.37
CA LEU A 15 -15.00 -31.91 39.84
C LEU A 15 -13.57 -31.43 40.10
N LYS A 16 -13.04 -31.69 41.29
CA LYS A 16 -11.66 -31.34 41.65
C LYS A 16 -10.64 -32.09 40.77
N ARG A 17 -10.82 -33.38 40.53
CA ARG A 17 -9.95 -34.16 39.61
C ARG A 17 -10.02 -33.67 38.17
N LYS A 18 -11.19 -33.24 37.70
CA LYS A 18 -11.38 -32.75 36.33
C LYS A 18 -10.80 -31.35 36.12
N TYR A 19 -11.06 -30.42 37.04
CA TYR A 19 -10.76 -28.99 36.84
C TYR A 19 -9.45 -28.53 37.49
N GLN A 20 -8.92 -29.22 38.51
CA GLN A 20 -7.67 -28.81 39.16
C GLN A 20 -6.42 -28.89 38.27
N PRO A 21 -6.27 -29.87 37.36
CA PRO A 21 -5.19 -29.86 36.36
C PRO A 21 -5.29 -28.67 35.41
N GLN A 22 -6.49 -28.36 34.91
CA GLN A 22 -6.75 -27.21 34.03
C GLN A 22 -6.45 -25.88 34.73
N ILE A 23 -6.84 -25.75 36.00
CA ILE A 23 -6.51 -24.56 36.81
C ILE A 23 -5.00 -24.44 37.03
N LYS A 24 -4.29 -25.56 37.22
CA LYS A 24 -2.83 -25.55 37.38
C LYS A 24 -2.11 -25.15 36.09
N GLU A 25 -2.59 -25.65 34.96
CA GLU A 25 -2.09 -25.30 33.63
C GLU A 25 -2.34 -23.82 33.31
N GLN A 26 -3.57 -23.33 33.54
CA GLN A 26 -3.88 -21.90 33.38
C GLN A 26 -3.05 -21.00 34.29
N LYS A 27 -2.81 -21.40 35.55
CA LYS A 27 -1.91 -20.66 36.46
C LYS A 27 -0.47 -20.61 35.98
N ALA A 28 0.03 -21.70 35.37
CA ALA A 28 1.36 -21.74 34.78
C ALA A 28 1.45 -20.81 33.56
N ILE A 29 0.42 -20.80 32.70
CA ILE A 29 0.33 -19.89 31.56
C ILE A 29 0.28 -18.43 32.03
N ILE A 30 -0.54 -18.11 33.05
CA ILE A 30 -0.61 -16.76 33.62
C ILE A 30 0.77 -16.33 34.16
N SER A 31 1.46 -17.21 34.90
CA SER A 31 2.79 -16.89 35.45
C SER A 31 3.82 -16.64 34.35
N GLN A 32 3.73 -17.38 33.24
CA GLN A 32 4.59 -17.18 32.08
C GLN A 32 4.32 -15.84 31.39
N ILE A 33 3.04 -15.50 31.19
CA ILE A 33 2.64 -14.22 30.60
C ILE A 33 3.04 -13.04 31.50
N GLU A 34 2.87 -13.17 32.82
CA GLU A 34 3.30 -12.14 33.78
C GLU A 34 4.81 -11.91 33.73
N TYR A 35 5.60 -12.97 33.62
CA TYR A 35 7.05 -12.86 33.44
C TYR A 35 7.44 -12.19 32.12
N GLU A 36 6.78 -12.56 31.02
CA GLU A 36 7.00 -11.94 29.70
C GLU A 36 6.62 -10.45 29.70
N LEU A 37 5.52 -10.08 30.36
CA LEU A 37 5.13 -8.69 30.56
C LEU A 37 6.17 -7.91 31.36
N GLU A 38 6.70 -8.49 32.44
CA GLU A 38 7.74 -7.83 33.25
C GLU A 38 9.04 -7.61 32.45
N GLN A 39 9.42 -8.55 31.59
CA GLN A 39 10.57 -8.39 30.68
C GLN A 39 10.33 -7.29 29.65
N LEU A 40 9.15 -7.27 29.03
CA LEU A 40 8.74 -6.23 28.07
C LEU A 40 8.71 -4.84 28.70
N GLU A 41 8.20 -4.71 29.94
CA GLU A 41 8.19 -3.44 30.66
C GLU A 41 9.61 -2.93 30.95
N ARG A 42 10.54 -3.83 31.34
CA ARG A 42 11.95 -3.48 31.53
C ARG A 42 12.60 -3.04 30.22
N GLN A 43 12.34 -3.74 29.12
CA GLN A 43 12.85 -3.37 27.81
C GLN A 43 12.31 -2.02 27.37
N TYR A 44 11.01 -1.78 27.54
CA TYR A 44 10.38 -0.49 27.23
C TYR A 44 11.01 0.66 28.03
N GLN A 45 11.25 0.47 29.33
CA GLN A 45 11.93 1.48 30.15
C GLN A 45 13.36 1.74 29.66
N GLN A 46 14.09 0.71 29.24
CA GLN A 46 15.44 0.84 28.69
C GLN A 46 15.43 1.58 27.35
N ASP A 47 14.54 1.21 26.43
CA ASP A 47 14.39 1.85 25.12
C ASP A 47 14.00 3.33 25.27
N MET A 48 13.18 3.67 26.27
CA MET A 48 12.82 5.06 26.59
C MET A 48 14.03 5.88 27.06
N LEU A 49 14.91 5.29 27.88
CA LEU A 49 16.16 5.95 28.30
C LEU A 49 17.11 6.13 27.13
N ASP A 50 17.29 5.09 26.30
CA ASP A 50 18.14 5.15 25.11
C ASP A 50 17.63 6.21 24.13
N LEU A 51 16.32 6.31 23.93
CA LEU A 51 15.70 7.35 23.10
C LEU A 51 16.01 8.76 23.62
N GLU A 52 15.93 8.99 24.93
CA GLU A 52 16.27 10.27 25.55
C GLU A 52 17.77 10.59 25.39
N GLU A 53 18.65 9.61 25.56
CA GLU A 53 20.08 9.78 25.31
C GLU A 53 20.38 10.13 23.85
N TRP A 54 19.75 9.44 22.90
CA TRP A 54 19.92 9.72 21.47
C TRP A 54 19.40 11.10 21.09
N LYS A 55 18.24 11.51 21.63
CA LYS A 55 17.72 12.88 21.45
C LYS A 55 18.69 13.92 22.01
N LYS A 56 19.29 13.66 23.17
CA LYS A 56 20.28 14.55 23.78
C LYS A 56 21.55 14.64 22.93
N LYS A 57 22.11 13.51 22.50
CA LYS A 57 23.29 13.48 21.61
C LYS A 57 23.04 14.21 20.30
N ALA A 58 21.90 13.96 19.65
CA ALA A 58 21.53 14.63 18.41
C ALA A 58 21.42 16.16 18.60
N ASN A 59 20.86 16.61 19.72
CA ASN A 59 20.75 18.03 20.03
C ASN A 59 22.12 18.67 20.34
N GLU A 60 22.98 17.96 21.06
CA GLU A 60 24.35 18.38 21.34
C GLU A 60 25.18 18.50 20.06
N GLU A 61 25.11 17.52 19.17
CA GLU A 61 25.79 17.55 17.86
C GLU A 61 25.27 18.68 16.98
N ARG A 62 23.95 18.86 16.92
CA ARG A 62 23.31 19.97 16.20
C ARG A 62 23.81 21.32 16.72
N ASN A 63 23.80 21.52 18.04
CA ASN A 63 24.25 22.76 18.66
C ASN A 63 25.76 22.98 18.46
N ALA A 64 26.58 21.92 18.52
CA ALA A 64 28.00 22.00 18.22
C ALA A 64 28.26 22.42 16.77
N LYS A 65 27.47 21.89 15.81
CA LYS A 65 27.58 22.26 14.40
C LYS A 65 27.15 23.70 14.16
N ILE A 66 26.05 24.15 14.76
CA ILE A 66 25.58 25.54 14.70
C ILE A 66 26.65 26.48 15.25
N ASN A 67 27.18 26.21 16.45
CA ASN A 67 28.23 27.04 17.05
C ASN A 67 29.50 27.10 16.19
N ARG A 68 29.87 26.02 15.50
CA ARG A 68 31.00 26.04 14.54
C ARG A 68 30.71 26.96 13.37
N LEU A 69 29.53 26.83 12.75
CA LEU A 69 29.12 27.65 11.61
C LEU A 69 29.01 29.14 11.99
N GLU A 70 28.45 29.45 13.16
CA GLU A 70 28.38 30.83 13.65
C GLU A 70 29.78 31.43 13.89
N ASN A 71 30.72 30.64 14.43
CA ASN A 71 32.10 31.09 14.60
C ASN A 71 32.82 31.31 13.26
N GLU A 72 32.61 30.43 12.28
CA GLU A 72 33.13 30.61 10.92
C GLU A 72 32.54 31.86 10.25
N GLN A 73 31.23 32.08 10.40
CA GLN A 73 30.55 33.28 9.90
C GLN A 73 31.14 34.54 10.53
N ARG A 74 31.33 34.57 11.86
CA ARG A 74 31.96 35.70 12.56
C ARG A 74 33.39 35.97 12.06
N LYS A 75 34.19 34.92 11.83
CA LYS A 75 35.55 35.07 11.27
C LYS A 75 35.50 35.67 9.86
N ARG A 76 34.63 35.16 8.98
CA ARG A 76 34.48 35.69 7.62
C ARG A 76 33.99 37.14 7.60
N VAL A 77 33.09 37.52 8.50
CA VAL A 77 32.63 38.92 8.65
C VAL A 77 33.80 39.81 9.09
N ALA A 78 34.58 39.40 10.08
CA ALA A 78 35.75 40.15 10.52
C ALA A 78 36.82 40.28 9.41
N GLU A 79 37.04 39.23 8.62
CA GLU A 79 37.91 39.28 7.44
C GLU A 79 37.39 40.24 6.37
N LEU A 80 36.08 40.23 6.09
CA LEU A 80 35.46 41.18 5.17
C LEU A 80 35.60 42.63 5.63
N ASP A 81 35.40 42.91 6.92
CA ASP A 81 35.61 44.24 7.48
C ASP A 81 37.10 44.66 7.40
N GLY A 82 38.01 43.72 7.63
CA GLY A 82 39.45 43.92 7.43
C GLY A 82 39.82 44.23 5.97
N ILE A 83 39.22 43.53 5.01
CA ILE A 83 39.43 43.79 3.58
C ILE A 83 38.83 45.15 3.19
N ASN A 84 37.61 45.46 3.64
CA ASN A 84 36.94 46.73 3.35
C ASN A 84 37.72 47.93 3.89
N SER A 85 38.29 47.82 5.09
CA SER A 85 39.13 48.89 5.66
C SER A 85 40.42 49.10 4.85
N LYS A 86 41.09 48.01 4.42
CA LYS A 86 42.24 48.09 3.50
C LYS A 86 41.86 48.73 2.17
N LEU A 87 40.72 48.36 1.59
CA LEU A 87 40.21 48.91 0.33
C LEU A 87 39.92 50.41 0.45
N LYS A 88 39.34 50.84 1.59
CA LYS A 88 39.11 52.25 1.89
C LYS A 88 40.41 53.04 2.00
N ASN A 89 41.43 52.48 2.65
CA ASN A 89 42.76 53.10 2.75
C ASN A 89 43.45 53.19 1.38
N LEU A 90 43.47 52.12 0.59
CA LEU A 90 44.00 52.12 -0.77
C LEU A 90 43.30 53.16 -1.66
N ASN A 91 41.98 53.31 -1.54
CA ASN A 91 41.25 54.34 -2.27
C ASN A 91 41.62 55.76 -1.81
N LYS A 92 41.95 55.95 -0.53
CA LYS A 92 42.44 57.23 -0.01
C LYS A 92 43.84 57.53 -0.54
N GLU A 93 44.75 56.58 -0.44
CA GLU A 93 46.12 56.67 -0.99
C GLU A 93 46.11 56.94 -2.49
N LYS A 94 45.21 56.30 -3.25
CA LYS A 94 45.03 56.57 -4.68
C LYS A 94 44.64 58.02 -4.95
N ARG A 95 43.71 58.59 -4.16
CA ARG A 95 43.30 60.00 -4.30
C ARG A 95 44.45 60.95 -3.97
N GLU A 96 45.22 60.65 -2.94
CA GLU A 96 46.41 61.43 -2.56
C GLU A 96 47.51 61.35 -3.64
N LEU A 97 47.70 60.18 -4.24
CA LEU A 97 48.61 60.00 -5.38
C LEU A 97 48.16 60.82 -6.59
N ASP A 98 46.84 60.82 -6.89
CA ASP A 98 46.28 61.58 -8.00
C ASP A 98 46.40 63.10 -7.76
N SER A 99 46.21 63.59 -6.53
CA SER A 99 46.46 65.01 -6.20
C SER A 99 47.94 65.36 -6.31
N LEU A 100 48.83 64.48 -5.83
CA LEU A 100 50.27 64.71 -5.89
C LEU A 100 50.77 64.73 -7.34
N LYS A 101 50.23 63.88 -8.22
CA LYS A 101 50.49 63.93 -9.67
C LYS A 101 50.04 65.25 -10.29
N LEU A 102 48.88 65.77 -9.88
CA LEU A 102 48.39 67.07 -10.36
C LEU A 102 49.30 68.22 -9.90
N GLU A 103 49.70 68.22 -8.63
CA GLU A 103 50.63 69.20 -8.07
C GLU A 103 52.00 69.15 -8.75
N TRP A 104 52.53 67.95 -8.95
CA TRP A 104 53.79 67.73 -9.65
C TRP A 104 53.74 68.27 -11.10
N ASN A 105 52.64 68.02 -11.81
CA ASN A 105 52.45 68.52 -13.17
C ASN A 105 52.36 70.05 -13.20
N LYS A 106 51.66 70.67 -12.24
CA LYS A 106 51.64 72.14 -12.07
C LYS A 106 53.03 72.71 -11.78
N GLN A 107 53.80 72.08 -10.89
CA GLN A 107 55.17 72.50 -10.60
C GLN A 107 56.07 72.38 -11.83
N GLN A 108 55.97 71.30 -12.60
CA GLN A 108 56.69 71.13 -13.86
C GLN A 108 56.37 72.25 -14.86
N GLN A 109 55.08 72.61 -15.00
CA GLN A 109 54.66 73.72 -15.87
C GLN A 109 55.17 75.08 -15.37
N ALA A 110 55.13 75.32 -14.05
CA ALA A 110 55.64 76.56 -13.45
C ALA A 110 57.16 76.70 -13.65
N LEU A 111 57.92 75.63 -13.40
CA LEU A 111 59.37 75.59 -13.66
C LEU A 111 59.71 75.78 -15.14
N ALA A 112 58.92 75.19 -16.05
CA ALA A 112 59.10 75.38 -17.48
C ALA A 112 58.83 76.83 -17.91
N ALA A 113 57.78 77.45 -17.36
CA ALA A 113 57.47 78.86 -17.60
C ALA A 113 58.54 79.80 -17.03
N GLU A 114 59.03 79.53 -15.82
CA GLU A 114 60.09 80.30 -15.16
C GLU A 114 61.40 80.22 -15.96
N LYS A 115 61.81 79.01 -16.37
CA LYS A 115 62.99 78.83 -17.25
C LYS A 115 62.84 79.58 -18.56
N LYS A 116 61.65 79.58 -19.16
CA LYS A 116 61.38 80.34 -20.39
C LYS A 116 61.52 81.84 -20.15
N THR A 117 60.97 82.37 -19.06
CA THR A 117 61.10 83.79 -18.72
C THR A 117 62.54 84.19 -18.40
N GLN A 118 63.29 83.34 -17.69
CA GLN A 118 64.71 83.58 -17.43
C GLN A 118 65.53 83.56 -18.73
N ALA A 119 65.27 82.61 -19.64
CA ALA A 119 65.92 82.58 -20.94
C ALA A 119 65.60 83.83 -21.80
N GLU A 120 64.37 84.36 -21.72
CA GLU A 120 63.98 85.61 -22.39
C GLU A 120 64.64 86.85 -21.77
N VAL A 121 64.84 86.88 -20.45
CA VAL A 121 65.56 87.97 -19.75
C VAL A 121 67.05 87.93 -20.08
N ILE A 122 67.69 86.77 -19.93
CA ILE A 122 69.10 86.57 -20.26
C ILE A 122 69.34 86.89 -21.74
N GLY A 123 68.45 86.46 -22.64
CA GLY A 123 68.58 86.80 -24.08
C GLY A 123 68.38 88.29 -24.41
N LYS A 124 67.72 89.06 -23.54
CA LYS A 124 67.62 90.53 -23.68
C LYS A 124 68.87 91.22 -23.13
N GLU A 125 69.34 90.81 -21.96
CA GLU A 125 70.57 91.30 -21.34
C GLU A 125 71.79 90.98 -22.21
N GLU A 126 71.86 89.77 -22.76
CA GLU A 126 72.90 89.37 -23.71
C GLU A 126 72.86 90.23 -24.97
N LYS A 127 71.68 90.54 -25.53
CA LYS A 127 71.57 91.46 -26.68
C LYS A 127 71.98 92.91 -26.36
N GLU A 128 71.73 93.40 -25.15
CA GLU A 128 72.18 94.72 -24.72
C GLU A 128 73.69 94.76 -24.47
N GLU A 129 74.24 93.73 -23.85
CA GLU A 129 75.66 93.62 -23.58
C GLU A 129 76.46 93.35 -24.88
N GLN A 130 75.94 92.55 -25.82
CA GLN A 130 76.52 92.40 -27.16
C GLN A 130 76.60 93.74 -27.88
N ARG A 131 75.59 94.62 -27.74
CA ARG A 131 75.60 95.97 -28.34
C ARG A 131 76.61 96.89 -27.66
N ARG A 132 76.83 96.72 -26.36
CA ARG A 132 77.79 97.50 -25.58
C ARG A 132 79.22 97.09 -25.92
N ILE A 133 79.49 95.77 -25.91
CA ILE A 133 80.77 95.17 -26.30
C ILE A 133 81.08 95.46 -27.77
N SER A 134 80.11 95.40 -28.69
CA SER A 134 80.37 95.75 -30.09
C SER A 134 80.77 97.23 -30.26
N SER A 135 80.18 98.15 -29.49
CA SER A 135 80.58 99.57 -29.53
C SER A 135 81.98 99.81 -28.98
N ILE A 136 82.34 99.15 -27.86
CA ILE A 136 83.67 99.24 -27.25
C ILE A 136 84.71 98.59 -28.15
N LYS A 137 84.37 97.47 -28.80
CA LYS A 137 85.27 96.78 -29.74
C LYS A 137 85.52 97.61 -30.99
N THR A 138 84.52 98.34 -31.51
CA THR A 138 84.71 99.28 -32.62
C THR A 138 85.56 100.51 -32.24
N GLU A 139 85.49 100.97 -30.98
CA GLU A 139 86.38 102.03 -30.47
C GLU A 139 87.82 101.52 -30.28
N TYR A 140 87.99 100.33 -29.70
CA TYR A 140 89.32 99.71 -29.50
C TYR A 140 89.99 99.29 -30.82
N GLU A 141 89.24 98.79 -31.82
CA GLU A 141 89.78 98.47 -33.16
C GLU A 141 90.17 99.73 -33.92
N ALA A 142 89.50 100.87 -33.70
CA ALA A 142 89.86 102.17 -34.28
C ALA A 142 91.12 102.79 -33.64
N ASP A 143 91.28 102.64 -32.32
CA ASP A 143 92.48 103.10 -31.60
C ASP A 143 93.69 102.19 -31.88
N MET A 144 93.47 100.88 -31.98
CA MET A 144 94.52 99.90 -32.29
C MET A 144 95.01 100.03 -33.75
N GLN A 145 94.13 100.31 -34.73
CA GLN A 145 94.57 100.61 -36.12
C GLN A 145 95.35 101.92 -36.25
N LYS A 146 95.12 102.91 -35.37
CA LYS A 146 95.90 104.17 -35.31
C LYS A 146 97.30 103.95 -34.75
N GLU A 147 97.45 103.09 -33.75
CA GLU A 147 98.74 102.85 -33.08
C GLU A 147 99.64 101.88 -33.89
N LEU A 148 99.06 100.86 -34.54
CA LEU A 148 99.81 99.82 -35.28
C LEU A 148 100.39 100.28 -36.62
N HIS A 149 99.99 101.43 -37.17
CA HIS A 149 100.61 102.01 -38.38
C HIS A 149 101.90 102.79 -38.07
N SER A 150 102.22 103.06 -36.79
CA SER A 150 103.33 103.93 -36.39
C SER A 150 104.63 103.21 -36.01
N GLN A 151 104.60 101.89 -35.84
CA GLN A 151 105.80 101.08 -35.57
C GLN A 151 105.73 99.81 -36.39
N GLY A 152 106.65 99.64 -37.35
CA GLY A 152 106.68 98.56 -38.34
C GLY A 152 106.73 97.16 -37.72
N ALA A 153 105.56 96.64 -37.36
CA ALA A 153 105.32 95.29 -36.89
C ALA A 153 104.75 94.46 -38.04
N ASP A 154 105.25 93.24 -38.19
CA ASP A 154 104.86 92.29 -39.22
C ASP A 154 103.44 91.77 -38.96
N THR A 155 102.46 92.38 -39.62
CA THR A 155 101.02 92.24 -39.34
C THR A 155 100.43 90.89 -39.74
N GLU A 156 101.09 90.12 -40.61
CA GLU A 156 100.58 88.81 -41.04
C GLU A 156 100.75 87.73 -39.96
N ARG A 157 101.91 87.71 -39.29
CA ARG A 157 102.21 86.67 -38.28
C ARG A 157 101.41 86.84 -36.98
N LEU A 158 101.10 88.08 -36.62
CA LEU A 158 100.21 88.43 -35.51
C LEU A 158 98.76 88.07 -35.81
N GLN A 159 98.30 88.28 -37.05
CA GLN A 159 96.96 87.88 -37.46
C GLN A 159 96.79 86.36 -37.46
N ASP A 160 97.80 85.60 -37.91
CA ASP A 160 97.75 84.14 -37.88
C ASP A 160 97.75 83.56 -36.46
N ILE A 161 98.58 84.09 -35.55
CA ILE A 161 98.58 83.67 -34.14
C ILE A 161 97.27 84.05 -33.45
N ALA A 162 96.70 85.23 -33.74
CA ALA A 162 95.39 85.64 -33.23
C ALA A 162 94.26 84.73 -33.74
N ASN A 163 94.31 84.31 -35.01
CA ASN A 163 93.36 83.37 -35.60
C ASN A 163 93.49 81.98 -34.94
N GLN A 164 94.70 81.50 -34.69
CA GLN A 164 94.93 80.22 -34.01
C GLN A 164 94.47 80.24 -32.54
N LEU A 165 94.72 81.34 -31.81
CA LEU A 165 94.25 81.51 -30.45
C LEU A 165 92.72 81.61 -30.39
N ALA A 166 92.09 82.35 -31.29
CA ALA A 166 90.63 82.42 -31.37
C ALA A 166 90.00 81.07 -31.70
N GLN A 167 90.65 80.26 -32.55
CA GLN A 167 90.21 78.89 -32.85
C GLN A 167 90.34 77.97 -31.64
N LEU A 168 91.47 78.01 -30.92
CA LEU A 168 91.68 77.23 -29.70
C LEU A 168 90.73 77.65 -28.57
N GLU A 169 90.43 78.94 -28.45
CA GLU A 169 89.50 79.46 -27.45
C GLU A 169 88.05 79.06 -27.76
N LYS A 170 87.69 78.99 -29.05
CA LYS A 170 86.43 78.42 -29.53
C LYS A 170 86.33 76.92 -29.28
N GLU A 171 87.42 76.18 -29.45
CA GLU A 171 87.47 74.74 -29.13
C GLU A 171 87.40 74.49 -27.61
N LEU A 172 88.07 75.31 -26.80
CA LEU A 172 88.03 75.23 -25.33
C LEU A 172 86.67 75.61 -24.76
N SER A 173 86.01 76.62 -25.30
CA SER A 173 84.62 76.96 -24.94
C SER A 173 83.66 75.85 -25.33
N PHE A 174 83.78 75.29 -26.55
CA PHE A 174 83.02 74.12 -26.97
C PHE A 174 83.20 72.92 -26.02
N ILE A 175 84.44 72.63 -25.60
CA ILE A 175 84.72 71.56 -24.63
C ILE A 175 84.08 71.88 -23.28
N LYS A 176 84.20 73.11 -22.76
CA LYS A 176 83.63 73.48 -21.45
C LYS A 176 82.10 73.44 -21.45
N GLU A 177 81.46 73.95 -22.50
CA GLU A 177 80.00 73.96 -22.63
C GLU A 177 79.43 72.54 -22.73
N ASN A 178 80.12 71.65 -23.45
CA ASN A 178 79.64 70.29 -23.69
C ASN A 178 80.16 69.24 -22.69
N ALA A 179 81.16 69.56 -21.86
CA ALA A 179 81.74 68.61 -20.90
C ALA A 179 80.70 68.08 -19.91
N THR A 180 79.87 68.96 -19.34
CA THR A 180 78.81 68.55 -18.40
C THR A 180 77.79 67.66 -19.08
N LEU A 181 77.37 68.01 -20.30
CA LEU A 181 76.41 67.22 -21.08
C LEU A 181 76.94 65.81 -21.39
N VAL A 182 78.23 65.68 -21.75
CA VAL A 182 78.85 64.38 -22.02
C VAL A 182 78.97 63.56 -20.73
N ILE A 183 79.30 64.19 -19.60
CA ILE A 183 79.37 63.52 -18.30
C ILE A 183 77.98 63.03 -17.87
N GLU A 184 76.94 63.86 -18.00
CA GLU A 184 75.55 63.48 -17.72
C GLU A 184 75.08 62.37 -18.65
N TYR A 185 75.34 62.47 -19.95
CA TYR A 185 75.01 61.41 -20.90
C TYR A 185 75.74 60.09 -20.60
N GLN A 186 77.02 60.12 -20.25
CA GLN A 186 77.76 58.91 -19.86
C GLN A 186 77.24 58.31 -18.55
N LYS A 187 76.79 59.14 -17.61
CA LYS A 187 76.14 58.69 -16.38
C LYS A 187 74.79 58.05 -16.69
N ASP A 188 73.93 58.72 -17.44
CA ASP A 188 72.60 58.23 -17.84
C ASP A 188 72.70 56.96 -18.70
N LYS A 189 73.71 56.88 -19.58
CA LYS A 189 74.00 55.66 -20.32
C LYS A 189 74.28 54.50 -19.38
N ARG A 190 75.15 54.70 -18.38
CA ARG A 190 75.57 53.66 -17.44
C ARG A 190 74.44 53.24 -16.48
N ASP A 191 73.66 54.22 -16.02
CA ASP A 191 72.65 54.01 -14.98
C ASP A 191 71.30 53.58 -15.56
N LEU A 192 70.96 54.03 -16.78
CA LEU A 192 69.67 53.77 -17.42
C LEU A 192 69.84 52.90 -18.68
N ILE A 193 70.54 53.39 -19.70
CA ILE A 193 70.55 52.76 -21.04
C ILE A 193 71.16 51.35 -21.01
N ASP A 194 72.32 51.20 -20.38
CA ASP A 194 73.04 49.92 -20.27
C ASP A 194 72.26 48.92 -19.37
N ARG A 195 71.34 49.41 -18.52
CA ARG A 195 70.47 48.57 -17.67
C ARG A 195 69.17 48.13 -18.34
N ILE A 196 68.71 48.79 -19.42
CA ILE A 196 67.48 48.45 -20.14
C ILE A 196 67.39 46.95 -20.47
N PRO A 197 68.44 46.28 -21.01
CA PRO A 197 68.37 44.85 -21.32
C PRO A 197 68.22 43.95 -20.08
N GLY A 198 68.68 44.42 -18.91
CA GLY A 198 68.48 43.73 -17.64
C GLY A 198 67.04 43.84 -17.16
N TRP A 199 66.49 45.05 -17.14
CA TRP A 199 65.09 45.29 -16.79
C TRP A 199 64.11 44.61 -17.74
N GLN A 200 64.44 44.54 -19.02
CA GLN A 200 63.59 43.89 -20.01
C GLN A 200 63.53 42.37 -19.78
N ARG A 201 64.67 41.75 -19.46
CA ARG A 201 64.71 40.33 -19.03
C ARG A 201 63.93 40.09 -17.75
N GLU A 202 64.09 40.97 -16.75
CA GLU A 202 63.36 40.89 -15.47
C GLU A 202 61.85 41.02 -15.69
N HIS A 203 61.43 42.00 -16.49
CA HIS A 203 60.03 42.21 -16.87
C HIS A 203 59.45 40.99 -17.59
N ASP A 204 60.18 40.44 -18.56
CA ASP A 204 59.74 39.27 -19.32
C ASP A 204 59.63 38.02 -18.43
N GLU A 205 60.55 37.83 -17.49
CA GLU A 205 60.46 36.75 -16.50
C GLU A 205 59.28 36.94 -15.55
N GLN A 206 59.07 38.13 -15.01
CA GLN A 206 57.90 38.45 -14.17
C GLN A 206 56.58 38.24 -14.93
N LYS A 207 56.54 38.62 -16.21
CA LYS A 207 55.39 38.39 -17.07
C LYS A 207 55.14 36.90 -17.30
N ARG A 208 56.20 36.10 -17.47
CA ARG A 208 56.11 34.64 -17.61
C ARG A 208 55.58 33.99 -16.33
N LEU A 209 56.10 34.38 -15.17
CA LEU A 209 55.65 33.89 -13.86
C LEU A 209 54.18 34.23 -13.62
N LEU A 210 53.77 35.47 -13.89
CA LEU A 210 52.37 35.89 -13.77
C LEU A 210 51.44 35.07 -14.69
N GLN A 211 51.89 34.74 -15.91
CA GLN A 211 51.11 33.93 -16.83
C GLN A 211 50.99 32.48 -16.33
N LEU A 212 52.06 31.91 -15.78
CA LEU A 212 52.03 30.58 -15.18
C LEU A 212 51.06 30.52 -14.00
N GLU A 213 51.17 31.48 -13.07
CA GLU A 213 50.28 31.60 -11.90
C GLU A 213 48.81 31.71 -12.33
N ARG A 214 48.52 32.52 -13.36
CA ARG A 214 47.17 32.65 -13.92
C ARG A 214 46.63 31.34 -14.48
N GLU A 215 47.46 30.56 -15.18
CA GLU A 215 47.02 29.27 -15.71
C GLU A 215 46.82 28.26 -14.57
N THR A 216 47.70 28.23 -13.57
CA THR A 216 47.51 27.39 -12.38
C THR A 216 46.20 27.71 -11.67
N LEU A 217 45.94 28.99 -11.38
CA LEU A 217 44.69 29.43 -10.76
C LEU A 217 43.46 29.12 -11.63
N ARG A 218 43.58 29.25 -12.95
CA ARG A 218 42.51 28.90 -13.89
C ARG A 218 42.17 27.41 -13.83
N VAL A 219 43.17 26.54 -13.82
CA VAL A 219 42.99 25.09 -13.70
C VAL A 219 42.40 24.73 -12.35
N GLU A 220 42.90 25.30 -11.25
CA GLU A 220 42.35 25.06 -9.92
C GLU A 220 40.90 25.55 -9.80
N THR A 221 40.59 26.73 -10.33
CA THR A 221 39.22 27.26 -10.34
C THR A 221 38.29 26.35 -11.14
N SER A 222 38.73 25.87 -12.30
CA SER A 222 37.95 24.92 -13.11
C SER A 222 37.70 23.61 -12.36
N SER A 223 38.73 23.05 -11.69
CA SER A 223 38.59 21.82 -10.91
C SER A 223 37.66 21.99 -9.70
N LEU A 224 37.71 23.15 -9.03
CA LEU A 224 36.78 23.47 -7.94
C LEU A 224 35.36 23.63 -8.45
N GLN A 225 35.17 24.27 -9.61
CA GLN A 225 33.87 24.41 -10.22
C GLN A 225 33.26 23.04 -10.58
N GLU A 226 34.03 22.14 -11.19
CA GLU A 226 33.56 20.77 -11.48
C GLU A 226 33.14 20.02 -10.22
N LYS A 227 33.87 20.18 -9.10
CA LYS A 227 33.50 19.59 -7.81
C LYS A 227 32.22 20.20 -7.26
N ILE A 228 32.03 21.51 -7.38
CA ILE A 228 30.80 22.19 -6.97
C ILE A 228 29.62 21.67 -7.79
N ASP A 229 29.78 21.53 -9.11
CA ASP A 229 28.72 21.05 -9.98
C ASP A 229 28.32 19.60 -9.65
N LEU A 230 29.30 18.74 -9.37
CA LEU A 230 29.05 17.37 -8.94
C LEU A 230 28.30 17.31 -7.60
N LEU A 231 28.76 18.08 -6.60
CA LEU A 231 28.12 18.14 -5.29
C LEU A 231 26.70 18.73 -5.36
N ASN A 232 26.46 19.72 -6.23
CA ASN A 232 25.13 20.26 -6.45
C ASN A 232 24.19 19.22 -7.04
N LYS A 233 24.67 18.40 -7.99
CA LYS A 233 23.87 17.31 -8.56
C LYS A 233 23.52 16.26 -7.52
N GLU A 234 24.50 15.83 -6.70
CA GLU A 234 24.25 14.90 -5.60
C GLU A 234 23.26 15.49 -4.57
N TRP A 235 23.34 16.80 -4.31
CA TRP A 235 22.43 17.50 -3.42
C TRP A 235 21.00 17.55 -3.98
N GLU A 236 20.82 17.86 -5.27
CA GLU A 236 19.52 17.85 -5.94
C GLU A 236 18.87 16.46 -5.92
N GLU A 237 19.65 15.41 -6.24
CA GLU A 237 19.18 14.02 -6.17
C GLU A 237 18.77 13.63 -4.73
N ALA A 238 19.56 14.03 -3.72
CA ALA A 238 19.22 13.79 -2.33
C ALA A 238 17.97 14.57 -1.87
N GLU A 239 17.80 15.82 -2.31
CA GLU A 239 16.62 16.64 -1.99
C GLU A 239 15.35 16.02 -2.58
N GLU A 240 15.41 15.55 -3.83
CA GLU A 240 14.28 14.90 -4.49
C GLU A 240 13.90 13.58 -3.77
N ASN A 241 14.88 12.76 -3.41
CA ASN A 241 14.67 11.56 -2.61
C ASN A 241 14.01 11.87 -1.25
N VAL A 242 14.48 12.92 -0.55
CA VAL A 242 13.87 13.35 0.73
C VAL A 242 12.43 13.79 0.52
N ARG A 243 12.14 14.55 -0.55
CA ARG A 243 10.80 15.02 -0.88
C ARG A 243 9.86 13.84 -1.18
N GLU A 244 10.33 12.83 -1.90
CA GLU A 244 9.56 11.62 -2.17
C GLU A 244 9.30 10.79 -0.90
N LEU A 245 10.32 10.60 -0.06
CA LEU A 245 10.19 9.92 1.23
C LEU A 245 9.22 10.65 2.16
N GLN A 246 9.21 11.99 2.17
CA GLN A 246 8.24 12.79 2.92
C GLN A 246 6.81 12.56 2.44
N LYS A 247 6.57 12.54 1.12
CA LYS A 247 5.25 12.21 0.56
C LYS A 247 4.81 10.80 0.94
N ASN A 248 5.73 9.83 0.88
CA ASN A 248 5.46 8.45 1.28
C ASN A 248 5.14 8.35 2.78
N LEU A 249 5.85 9.08 3.64
CA LEU A 249 5.59 9.12 5.07
C LEU A 249 4.21 9.74 5.38
N GLU A 250 3.86 10.82 4.67
CA GLU A 250 2.55 11.45 4.80
C GLU A 250 1.44 10.51 4.34
N ALA A 251 1.61 9.82 3.21
CA ALA A 251 0.67 8.81 2.74
C ALA A 251 0.52 7.66 3.75
N TYR A 252 1.64 7.16 4.30
CA TYR A 252 1.64 6.12 5.34
C TYR A 252 0.85 6.56 6.58
N SER A 253 1.06 7.79 7.04
CA SER A 253 0.33 8.35 8.20
C SER A 253 -1.19 8.42 8.00
N LYS A 254 -1.65 8.43 6.75
CA LYS A 254 -3.07 8.46 6.39
C LYS A 254 -3.67 7.05 6.25
N ILE A 255 -2.87 5.98 6.28
CA ILE A 255 -3.36 4.58 6.20
C ILE A 255 -4.50 4.29 7.19
N PRO A 256 -4.45 4.75 8.47
CA PRO A 256 -5.52 4.48 9.43
C PRO A 256 -6.90 5.04 9.03
N ALA A 257 -6.95 6.00 8.10
CA ALA A 257 -8.20 6.57 7.61
C ALA A 257 -8.90 5.69 6.56
N TYR A 258 -8.21 4.73 5.95
CA TYR A 258 -8.81 3.85 4.93
C TYR A 258 -9.64 2.74 5.58
N ASP A 259 -10.81 2.44 5.01
CA ASP A 259 -11.72 1.44 5.57
C ASP A 259 -11.14 0.03 5.56
N TRP A 260 -10.33 -0.31 4.56
CA TRP A 260 -9.65 -1.60 4.46
C TRP A 260 -8.59 -1.82 5.53
N TYR A 261 -8.15 -0.77 6.25
CA TYR A 261 -7.14 -0.91 7.30
C TYR A 261 -7.69 -1.54 8.59
N LYS A 262 -8.93 -1.23 8.97
CA LYS A 262 -9.51 -1.62 10.27
C LYS A 262 -9.51 -3.15 10.52
N PRO A 263 -9.86 -4.00 9.54
CA PRO A 263 -9.86 -5.45 9.73
C PRO A 263 -8.45 -6.07 9.78
N HIS A 264 -7.42 -5.35 9.35
CA HIS A 264 -6.07 -5.87 9.11
C HIS A 264 -5.00 -5.21 10.01
N GLN A 265 -5.41 -4.56 11.09
CA GLN A 265 -4.50 -3.82 12.00
C GLN A 265 -3.43 -4.71 12.63
N ASP A 266 -3.74 -5.98 12.83
CA ASP A 266 -2.85 -7.02 13.35
C ASP A 266 -1.62 -7.25 12.45
N ILE A 267 -1.79 -7.21 11.13
CA ILE A 267 -0.70 -7.37 10.15
C ILE A 267 0.31 -6.22 10.29
N PHE A 268 -0.18 -4.99 10.50
CA PHE A 268 0.65 -3.80 10.66
C PHE A 268 1.32 -3.68 12.04
N ARG A 269 0.95 -4.53 13.01
CA ARG A 269 1.51 -4.54 14.38
C ARG A 269 2.53 -5.65 14.62
N SER A 270 2.81 -6.49 13.63
CA SER A 270 3.72 -7.62 13.80
C SER A 270 5.19 -7.19 13.87
N GLU A 271 5.93 -7.68 14.87
CA GLU A 271 7.39 -7.50 15.03
C GLU A 271 8.21 -8.30 13.99
N ASN A 272 7.56 -9.19 13.23
CA ASN A 272 8.18 -9.96 12.16
C ASN A 272 8.24 -9.17 10.85
N THR A 273 8.92 -8.03 10.86
CA THR A 273 9.27 -7.33 9.61
C THR A 273 10.38 -8.10 8.91
N GLN A 274 10.01 -9.01 8.00
CA GLN A 274 10.95 -9.43 6.97
C GLN A 274 11.29 -8.20 6.13
N THR A 275 12.54 -7.75 6.20
CA THR A 275 13.06 -6.69 5.33
C THR A 275 13.13 -7.23 3.90
N MET A 276 12.02 -7.15 3.18
CA MET A 276 11.99 -7.34 1.74
C MET A 276 12.33 -6.01 1.07
N GLN A 277 13.21 -6.04 0.07
CA GLN A 277 13.42 -4.87 -0.78
C GLN A 277 12.17 -4.63 -1.61
N THR A 278 11.47 -3.54 -1.34
CA THR A 278 10.28 -3.14 -2.10
C THR A 278 10.70 -2.28 -3.28
N THR A 279 10.28 -2.65 -4.50
CA THR A 279 10.51 -1.84 -5.71
C THR A 279 9.47 -0.75 -5.93
N LYS A 280 8.39 -0.76 -5.13
CA LYS A 280 7.26 0.15 -5.22
C LYS A 280 7.27 1.16 -4.07
N THR A 281 6.79 2.35 -4.35
CA THR A 281 6.59 3.41 -3.36
C THR A 281 5.42 3.08 -2.42
N CYS A 282 5.39 3.71 -1.24
CA CYS A 282 4.29 3.51 -0.28
C CYS A 282 2.94 3.92 -0.90
N MET A 283 2.91 5.01 -1.67
CA MET A 283 1.71 5.45 -2.38
C MET A 283 1.19 4.40 -3.38
N GLU A 284 2.07 3.82 -4.20
CA GLU A 284 1.68 2.76 -5.15
C GLU A 284 1.12 1.52 -4.45
N LEU A 285 1.67 1.17 -3.29
CA LEU A 285 1.17 0.05 -2.48
C LEU A 285 -0.20 0.36 -1.87
N ILE A 286 -0.41 1.59 -1.37
CA ILE A 286 -1.71 2.04 -0.86
C ILE A 286 -2.77 2.02 -1.97
N ASP A 287 -2.43 2.48 -3.16
CA ASP A 287 -3.34 2.47 -4.31
C ASP A 287 -3.70 1.03 -4.74
N GLU A 288 -2.72 0.13 -4.77
CA GLU A 288 -2.94 -1.28 -5.07
C GLU A 288 -3.86 -1.95 -4.02
N LEU A 289 -3.58 -1.74 -2.73
CA LEU A 289 -4.42 -2.26 -1.64
C LEU A 289 -5.84 -1.72 -1.72
N THR A 290 -5.99 -0.42 -2.00
CA THR A 290 -7.30 0.22 -2.17
C THR A 290 -8.05 -0.37 -3.35
N ARG A 291 -7.36 -0.60 -4.48
CA ARG A 291 -7.96 -1.26 -5.65
C ARG A 291 -8.41 -2.69 -5.34
N GLN A 292 -7.58 -3.47 -4.66
CA GLN A 292 -7.91 -4.84 -4.28
C GLN A 292 -9.07 -4.90 -3.29
N ALA A 293 -9.10 -4.02 -2.29
CA ALA A 293 -10.22 -3.93 -1.35
C ALA A 293 -11.54 -3.59 -2.05
N ASN A 294 -11.49 -2.67 -3.03
CA ASN A 294 -12.66 -2.34 -3.84
C ASN A 294 -13.12 -3.52 -4.70
N GLN A 295 -12.19 -4.24 -5.33
CA GLN A 295 -12.50 -5.46 -6.10
C GLN A 295 -13.11 -6.54 -5.21
N PHE A 296 -12.54 -6.77 -4.02
CA PHE A 296 -13.08 -7.71 -3.03
C PHE A 296 -14.52 -7.35 -2.64
N THR A 297 -14.77 -6.07 -2.32
CA THR A 297 -16.11 -5.59 -1.97
C THR A 297 -17.11 -5.81 -3.11
N GLN A 298 -16.70 -5.59 -4.35
CA GLN A 298 -17.54 -5.82 -5.53
C GLN A 298 -17.88 -7.30 -5.72
N VAL A 299 -16.89 -8.18 -5.60
CA VAL A 299 -17.08 -9.64 -5.72
C VAL A 299 -17.97 -10.15 -4.58
N GLN A 300 -17.73 -9.70 -3.36
CA GLN A 300 -18.53 -10.06 -2.19
C GLN A 300 -19.98 -9.60 -2.34
N SER A 301 -20.22 -8.36 -2.81
CA SER A 301 -21.57 -7.86 -3.11
C SER A 301 -22.26 -8.71 -4.18
N LYS A 302 -21.54 -9.12 -5.22
CA LYS A 302 -22.05 -10.01 -6.26
C LYS A 302 -22.42 -11.39 -5.68
N LEU A 303 -21.54 -11.98 -4.88
CA LEU A 303 -21.80 -13.27 -4.22
C LEU A 303 -23.07 -13.21 -3.37
N ARG A 304 -23.25 -12.16 -2.55
CA ARG A 304 -24.46 -11.97 -1.75
C ARG A 304 -25.72 -11.94 -2.62
N LYS A 305 -25.67 -11.24 -3.75
CA LYS A 305 -26.81 -11.17 -4.68
C LYS A 305 -27.16 -12.54 -5.27
N GLU A 306 -26.17 -13.28 -5.75
CA GLU A 306 -26.37 -14.61 -6.34
C GLU A 306 -26.86 -15.62 -5.28
N VAL A 307 -26.28 -15.62 -4.08
CA VAL A 307 -26.70 -16.50 -2.97
C VAL A 307 -28.12 -16.17 -2.53
N ASN A 308 -28.47 -14.89 -2.38
CA ASN A 308 -29.84 -14.49 -2.01
C ASN A 308 -30.85 -14.82 -3.12
N LEU A 309 -30.45 -14.69 -4.39
CA LEU A 309 -31.28 -15.11 -5.52
C LEU A 309 -31.51 -16.62 -5.49
N PHE A 310 -30.47 -17.42 -5.27
CA PHE A 310 -30.56 -18.88 -5.17
C PHE A 310 -31.44 -19.30 -4.00
N THR A 311 -31.11 -18.85 -2.78
CA THR A 311 -31.81 -19.21 -1.55
C THR A 311 -33.25 -18.67 -1.50
N GLY A 312 -33.57 -17.63 -2.25
CA GLY A 312 -34.94 -17.13 -2.40
C GLY A 312 -35.94 -18.11 -3.01
N HIS A 313 -35.47 -19.21 -3.61
CA HIS A 313 -36.33 -20.30 -4.11
C HIS A 313 -36.69 -21.35 -3.04
N PHE A 314 -36.17 -21.22 -1.82
CA PHE A 314 -36.31 -22.22 -0.76
C PHE A 314 -36.97 -21.64 0.49
N ASP A 315 -37.82 -22.44 1.12
CA ASP A 315 -38.37 -22.15 2.44
C ASP A 315 -37.35 -22.50 3.55
N GLU A 316 -37.59 -22.00 4.77
CA GLU A 316 -36.73 -22.28 5.93
C GLU A 316 -36.61 -23.77 6.26
N ASP A 317 -37.67 -24.55 6.02
CA ASP A 317 -37.70 -26.00 6.23
C ASP A 317 -37.61 -26.78 4.91
N ASN A 318 -36.73 -26.36 4.01
CA ASN A 318 -36.52 -27.04 2.74
C ASN A 318 -35.92 -28.45 2.90
N THR A 319 -36.19 -29.32 1.92
CA THR A 319 -35.75 -30.72 1.88
C THR A 319 -34.23 -30.87 2.01
N PHE A 320 -33.46 -29.97 1.41
CA PHE A 320 -31.99 -30.02 1.39
C PHE A 320 -31.36 -29.41 2.65
N LYS A 321 -32.17 -28.86 3.56
CA LYS A 321 -31.72 -28.15 4.78
C LYS A 321 -30.74 -27.03 4.49
N PHE A 322 -30.85 -26.40 3.32
CA PHE A 322 -30.09 -25.20 3.00
C PHE A 322 -30.48 -24.06 3.93
N ARG A 323 -29.47 -23.33 4.39
CA ARG A 323 -29.67 -22.08 5.11
C ARG A 323 -30.16 -21.01 4.14
N VAL A 324 -31.25 -20.32 4.50
CA VAL A 324 -31.88 -19.28 3.64
C VAL A 324 -31.76 -17.86 4.22
N LYS A 325 -31.20 -17.72 5.42
CA LYS A 325 -30.98 -16.42 6.08
C LYS A 325 -29.54 -16.27 6.53
N PHE A 326 -28.91 -15.19 6.09
CA PHE A 326 -27.52 -14.86 6.36
C PHE A 326 -27.41 -13.46 6.96
N ASN A 327 -26.66 -13.35 8.04
CA ASN A 327 -26.44 -12.10 8.78
C ASN A 327 -25.04 -11.54 8.54
N GLU A 328 -24.05 -12.42 8.36
CA GLU A 328 -22.65 -12.06 8.24
C GLU A 328 -22.04 -12.53 6.92
N ASP A 329 -21.01 -11.83 6.48
CA ASP A 329 -20.43 -12.01 5.14
C ASP A 329 -19.77 -13.38 4.93
N TRP A 330 -19.13 -13.91 5.96
CA TRP A 330 -18.49 -15.22 5.90
C TRP A 330 -19.52 -16.35 5.72
N GLU A 331 -20.78 -16.13 6.15
CA GLU A 331 -21.84 -17.13 6.01
C GLU A 331 -22.21 -17.33 4.53
N TYR A 332 -22.14 -16.28 3.72
CA TYR A 332 -22.35 -16.37 2.28
C TYR A 332 -21.25 -17.15 1.57
N VAL A 333 -19.99 -16.95 1.98
CA VAL A 333 -18.84 -17.69 1.42
C VAL A 333 -18.94 -19.15 1.78
N ARG A 334 -19.13 -19.45 3.08
CA ARG A 334 -19.30 -20.82 3.55
C ARG A 334 -20.46 -21.54 2.87
N PHE A 335 -21.60 -20.87 2.69
CA PHE A 335 -22.72 -21.45 1.97
C PHE A 335 -22.39 -21.74 0.51
N ALA A 336 -21.64 -20.87 -0.16
CA ALA A 336 -21.20 -21.11 -1.52
C ALA A 336 -20.26 -22.32 -1.63
N ASP A 337 -19.36 -22.51 -0.66
CA ASP A 337 -18.52 -23.70 -0.56
C ASP A 337 -19.36 -24.96 -0.30
N GLU A 338 -20.27 -24.93 0.67
CA GLU A 338 -21.18 -26.06 0.96
C GLU A 338 -22.08 -26.39 -0.26
N LEU A 339 -22.51 -25.38 -1.01
CA LEU A 339 -23.28 -25.56 -2.24
C LEU A 339 -22.43 -26.16 -3.37
N HIS A 340 -21.16 -25.75 -3.45
CA HIS A 340 -20.21 -26.32 -4.41
C HIS A 340 -20.00 -27.82 -4.13
N ASP A 341 -19.71 -28.18 -2.87
CA ASP A 341 -19.59 -29.57 -2.43
C ASP A 341 -20.88 -30.36 -2.72
N PHE A 342 -22.05 -29.77 -2.45
CA PHE A 342 -23.34 -30.39 -2.72
C PHE A 342 -23.53 -30.74 -4.20
N VAL A 343 -23.07 -29.86 -5.10
CA VAL A 343 -23.12 -30.08 -6.56
C VAL A 343 -22.08 -31.10 -7.01
N GLU A 344 -20.84 -31.00 -6.52
CA GLU A 344 -19.76 -31.94 -6.87
C GLU A 344 -20.05 -33.37 -6.40
N GLU A 345 -20.63 -33.52 -5.22
CA GLU A 345 -21.01 -34.82 -4.68
C GLU A 345 -22.31 -35.38 -5.28
N HIS A 346 -22.90 -34.71 -6.28
CA HIS A 346 -24.15 -35.12 -6.93
C HIS A 346 -25.27 -35.41 -5.92
N ARG A 347 -25.35 -34.61 -4.85
CA ARG A 347 -26.27 -34.86 -3.73
C ARG A 347 -27.74 -34.94 -4.16
N ILE A 348 -28.14 -34.20 -5.19
CA ILE A 348 -29.50 -34.26 -5.74
C ILE A 348 -29.84 -35.70 -6.17
N ASP A 349 -28.95 -36.39 -6.87
CA ASP A 349 -29.17 -37.76 -7.32
C ASP A 349 -29.23 -38.74 -6.14
N GLU A 350 -28.44 -38.50 -5.09
CA GLU A 350 -28.49 -39.27 -3.84
C GLU A 350 -29.86 -39.10 -3.15
N TYR A 351 -30.34 -37.86 -3.00
CA TYR A 351 -31.66 -37.57 -2.42
C TYR A 351 -32.78 -38.22 -3.22
N ILE A 352 -32.73 -38.11 -4.55
CA ILE A 352 -33.68 -38.78 -5.44
C ILE A 352 -33.67 -40.28 -5.17
N ARG A 353 -32.51 -40.94 -5.22
CA ARG A 353 -32.42 -42.39 -4.97
C ARG A 353 -32.94 -42.79 -3.60
N ARG A 354 -32.59 -42.04 -2.55
CA ARG A 354 -33.04 -42.33 -1.19
C ARG A 354 -34.55 -42.22 -1.05
N ILE A 355 -35.15 -41.14 -1.58
CA ILE A 355 -36.61 -40.94 -1.56
C ILE A 355 -37.31 -42.05 -2.33
N ASN A 356 -36.78 -42.46 -3.48
CA ASN A 356 -37.34 -43.57 -4.28
C ASN A 356 -37.31 -44.87 -3.49
N ASN A 357 -36.19 -45.16 -2.83
CA ASN A 357 -36.04 -46.36 -2.00
C ASN A 357 -37.02 -46.39 -0.84
N GLU A 358 -37.15 -45.26 -0.13
CA GLU A 358 -38.07 -45.13 1.01
C GLU A 358 -39.53 -45.29 0.56
N HIS A 359 -39.92 -44.68 -0.57
CA HIS A 359 -41.26 -44.86 -1.14
C HIS A 359 -41.52 -46.31 -1.56
N TRP A 360 -40.59 -46.92 -2.30
CA TRP A 360 -40.74 -48.31 -2.73
C TRP A 360 -40.84 -49.27 -1.55
N ASP A 361 -39.98 -49.12 -0.53
CA ASP A 361 -40.02 -49.95 0.67
C ASP A 361 -41.35 -49.76 1.43
N THR A 362 -41.84 -48.52 1.53
CA THR A 362 -43.15 -48.22 2.14
C THR A 362 -44.29 -48.92 1.39
N PHE A 363 -44.33 -48.80 0.07
CA PHE A 363 -45.34 -49.46 -0.78
C PHE A 363 -45.27 -50.99 -0.66
N LYS A 364 -44.05 -51.55 -0.70
CA LYS A 364 -43.82 -52.99 -0.55
C LYS A 364 -44.30 -53.50 0.81
N ARG A 365 -43.98 -52.78 1.89
CA ARG A 365 -44.45 -53.14 3.25
C ARG A 365 -45.95 -53.10 3.35
N ILE A 366 -46.59 -52.01 2.92
CA ILE A 366 -48.05 -51.88 2.90
C ILE A 366 -48.67 -53.02 2.08
N SER A 367 -48.15 -53.32 0.90
CA SER A 367 -48.65 -54.41 0.06
C SER A 367 -48.48 -55.79 0.70
N MET A 368 -47.38 -56.04 1.41
CA MET A 368 -47.14 -57.30 2.11
C MET A 368 -48.04 -57.45 3.34
N ASP A 369 -48.22 -56.40 4.13
CA ASP A 369 -49.10 -56.42 5.29
C ASP A 369 -50.57 -56.56 4.86
N THR A 370 -50.94 -55.89 3.76
CA THR A 370 -52.28 -56.04 3.16
C THR A 370 -52.49 -57.44 2.61
N SER A 371 -51.46 -58.09 2.03
CA SER A 371 -51.59 -59.46 1.53
C SER A 371 -51.88 -60.47 2.64
N MET A 372 -51.32 -60.28 3.84
CA MET A 372 -51.67 -61.08 5.01
C MET A 372 -53.12 -60.85 5.47
N LEU A 373 -53.62 -59.62 5.37
CA LEU A 373 -55.03 -59.31 5.66
C LEU A 373 -55.99 -59.90 4.63
N THR A 374 -55.62 -59.93 3.34
CA THR A 374 -56.44 -60.54 2.28
C THR A 374 -56.35 -62.07 2.29
N SER A 375 -55.20 -62.68 2.62
CA SER A 375 -55.10 -64.15 2.69
C SER A 375 -55.98 -64.71 3.82
N SER A 376 -56.10 -63.98 4.92
CA SER A 376 -57.00 -64.35 6.01
C SER A 376 -58.48 -64.18 5.63
N GLU A 377 -58.81 -63.36 4.62
CA GLU A 377 -60.16 -63.29 4.04
C GLU A 377 -60.54 -64.58 3.29
N ASP A 378 -59.59 -65.18 2.55
CA ASP A 378 -59.80 -66.49 1.92
C ASP A 378 -60.03 -67.58 2.98
N ASP A 379 -59.24 -67.59 4.05
CA ASP A 379 -59.43 -68.48 5.19
C ASP A 379 -60.83 -68.30 5.82
N ILE A 380 -61.28 -67.04 5.96
CA ILE A 380 -62.63 -66.74 6.43
C ILE A 380 -63.66 -67.30 5.46
N GLN A 381 -63.54 -67.06 4.15
CA GLN A 381 -64.49 -67.58 3.16
C GLN A 381 -64.62 -69.11 3.23
N ASP A 382 -63.52 -69.83 3.47
CA ASP A 382 -63.54 -71.27 3.67
C ASP A 382 -64.26 -71.67 4.97
N VAL A 383 -64.04 -70.95 6.07
CA VAL A 383 -64.80 -71.12 7.32
C VAL A 383 -66.29 -70.84 7.10
N ILE A 384 -66.65 -69.77 6.39
CA ILE A 384 -68.05 -69.44 6.04
C ILE A 384 -68.67 -70.57 5.19
N ARG A 385 -67.91 -71.15 4.27
CA ARG A 385 -68.37 -72.27 3.42
C ARG A 385 -68.65 -73.52 4.26
N GLU A 386 -67.79 -73.85 5.21
CA GLU A 386 -68.00 -74.94 6.15
C GLU A 386 -69.22 -74.68 7.05
N ILE A 387 -69.38 -73.45 7.56
CA ILE A 387 -70.55 -73.06 8.36
C ILE A 387 -71.84 -73.18 7.55
N ASN A 388 -71.86 -72.71 6.30
CA ASN A 388 -73.02 -72.83 5.41
C ASN A 388 -73.38 -74.29 5.11
N LYS A 389 -72.39 -75.18 4.92
CA LYS A 389 -72.63 -76.63 4.81
C LYS A 389 -73.23 -77.19 6.11
N GLY A 390 -72.74 -76.74 7.26
CA GLY A 390 -73.31 -77.04 8.57
C GLY A 390 -74.78 -76.61 8.66
N PHE A 391 -75.10 -75.37 8.30
CA PHE A 391 -76.47 -74.87 8.26
C PHE A 391 -77.37 -75.64 7.30
N ALA A 392 -76.87 -76.09 6.16
CA ALA A 392 -77.63 -76.90 5.22
C ALA A 392 -77.94 -78.32 5.74
N THR A 393 -77.14 -78.85 6.68
CA THR A 393 -77.28 -80.20 7.22
C THR A 393 -77.93 -80.26 8.61
N CYS A 394 -78.00 -79.12 9.31
CA CYS A 394 -78.69 -79.00 10.59
C CYS A 394 -80.21 -78.89 10.40
N ASN A 395 -80.97 -79.75 11.09
CA ASN A 395 -82.41 -79.52 11.29
C ASN A 395 -82.60 -78.47 12.39
N PHE A 396 -82.74 -77.20 11.99
CA PHE A 396 -83.08 -76.14 12.93
C PHE A 396 -84.43 -76.45 13.59
N VAL A 397 -84.45 -76.61 14.91
CA VAL A 397 -85.69 -76.88 15.65
C VAL A 397 -86.54 -75.62 15.67
N GLY A 398 -87.64 -75.61 14.90
CA GLY A 398 -88.58 -74.49 14.83
C GLY A 398 -88.80 -73.95 13.41
N VAL A 399 -89.15 -72.67 13.36
CA VAL A 399 -89.73 -71.91 12.24
C VAL A 399 -88.74 -71.57 11.11
N ILE A 400 -87.45 -71.77 11.35
CA ILE A 400 -86.34 -71.36 10.47
C ILE A 400 -86.05 -72.46 9.43
N GLN A 401 -86.20 -72.11 8.15
CA GLN A 401 -86.04 -73.01 7.01
C GLN A 401 -84.62 -73.00 6.44
N ARG A 402 -83.93 -71.85 6.45
CA ARG A 402 -82.57 -71.73 5.90
C ARG A 402 -81.80 -70.57 6.53
N ILE A 403 -80.52 -70.80 6.81
CA ILE A 403 -79.56 -69.76 7.19
C ILE A 403 -78.39 -69.82 6.20
N GLU A 404 -78.07 -68.68 5.58
CA GLU A 404 -76.91 -68.52 4.71
C GLU A 404 -76.09 -67.32 5.17
N MET A 405 -74.77 -67.44 5.12
CA MET A 405 -73.83 -66.38 5.44
C MET A 405 -72.94 -66.10 4.24
N LYS A 406 -72.65 -64.82 4.00
CA LYS A 406 -71.80 -64.37 2.90
C LYS A 406 -70.84 -63.29 3.41
N VAL A 407 -69.61 -63.33 2.89
CA VAL A 407 -68.60 -62.28 3.03
C VAL A 407 -68.81 -61.24 1.94
N GLU A 408 -68.86 -59.96 2.32
CA GLU A 408 -68.85 -58.82 1.40
C GLU A 408 -67.66 -57.91 1.67
N GLU A 409 -67.32 -57.06 0.70
CA GLU A 409 -66.19 -56.13 0.81
C GLU A 409 -66.39 -55.15 1.97
N SER A 410 -65.30 -54.81 2.64
CA SER A 410 -65.34 -53.87 3.77
C SER A 410 -65.79 -52.47 3.36
N SER A 411 -66.68 -51.86 4.15
CA SER A 411 -66.93 -50.41 4.07
C SER A 411 -65.83 -49.55 4.68
N ASN A 412 -64.80 -50.16 5.31
CA ASN A 412 -63.70 -49.43 5.92
C ASN A 412 -62.80 -48.81 4.85
N ARG A 413 -62.79 -47.47 4.80
CA ARG A 413 -62.02 -46.68 3.84
C ARG A 413 -60.52 -46.94 3.90
N VAL A 414 -59.97 -47.17 5.10
CA VAL A 414 -58.54 -47.46 5.26
C VAL A 414 -58.19 -48.80 4.62
N VAL A 415 -59.01 -49.83 4.82
CA VAL A 415 -58.83 -51.15 4.18
C VAL A 415 -58.94 -51.05 2.67
N ASN A 416 -59.88 -50.25 2.16
CA ASN A 416 -60.05 -50.08 0.72
C ASN A 416 -58.84 -49.38 0.08
N ILE A 417 -58.28 -48.36 0.74
CA ILE A 417 -57.03 -47.73 0.26
C ILE A 417 -55.84 -48.69 0.36
N LEU A 418 -55.75 -49.52 1.42
CA LEU A 418 -54.71 -50.55 1.52
C LEU A 418 -54.79 -51.52 0.33
N ARG A 419 -55.99 -51.97 -0.05
CA ARG A 419 -56.23 -52.81 -1.22
C ARG A 419 -55.87 -52.09 -2.53
N GLU A 420 -56.18 -50.81 -2.65
CA GLU A 420 -55.79 -49.99 -3.81
C GLU A 420 -54.26 -49.87 -3.92
N ILE A 421 -53.57 -49.60 -2.81
CA ILE A 421 -52.09 -49.55 -2.75
C ILE A 421 -51.49 -50.91 -3.11
N GLN A 422 -52.05 -52.00 -2.57
CA GLN A 422 -51.63 -53.36 -2.88
C GLN A 422 -51.79 -53.65 -4.37
N LYS A 423 -52.96 -53.38 -4.95
CA LYS A 423 -53.21 -53.56 -6.39
C LYS A 423 -52.23 -52.74 -7.22
N TYR A 424 -52.03 -51.48 -6.85
CA TYR A 424 -51.10 -50.58 -7.51
C TYR A 424 -49.66 -51.11 -7.50
N TYR A 425 -49.21 -51.67 -6.36
CA TYR A 425 -47.91 -52.29 -6.24
C TYR A 425 -47.76 -53.55 -7.12
N HIS A 426 -48.82 -54.34 -7.30
CA HIS A 426 -48.77 -55.50 -8.21
C HIS A 426 -48.69 -55.08 -9.68
N ASP A 427 -49.42 -54.03 -10.06
CA ASP A 427 -49.50 -53.55 -11.43
C ASP A 427 -48.24 -52.76 -11.85
N TYR A 428 -47.64 -51.99 -10.92
CA TYR A 428 -46.56 -51.04 -11.20
C TYR A 428 -45.31 -51.20 -10.30
N GLY A 429 -45.20 -52.28 -9.51
CA GLY A 429 -44.13 -52.45 -8.51
C GLY A 429 -42.70 -52.47 -9.07
N TYR A 430 -42.52 -52.84 -10.35
CA TYR A 430 -41.24 -52.76 -11.06
C TYR A 430 -40.89 -51.32 -11.46
N ASP A 431 -41.89 -50.55 -11.90
CA ASP A 431 -41.74 -49.14 -12.30
C ASP A 431 -41.57 -48.19 -11.10
N LEU A 432 -41.85 -48.69 -9.89
CA LEU A 432 -41.58 -48.04 -8.61
C LEU A 432 -40.20 -48.42 -8.04
N SER A 433 -39.45 -49.32 -8.70
CA SER A 433 -38.21 -49.87 -8.14
C SER A 433 -37.07 -48.84 -8.10
N PRO A 434 -36.10 -49.00 -7.16
CA PRO A 434 -34.91 -48.17 -7.02
C PRO A 434 -34.09 -47.95 -8.31
N GLU A 435 -34.12 -48.94 -9.21
CA GLU A 435 -33.34 -48.94 -10.46
C GLU A 435 -33.97 -48.05 -11.54
N THR A 436 -35.24 -47.66 -11.35
CA THR A 436 -35.97 -46.74 -12.23
C THR A 436 -35.94 -45.32 -11.63
N ASN A 437 -35.23 -44.40 -12.27
CA ASN A 437 -35.11 -43.01 -11.78
C ASN A 437 -36.50 -42.34 -11.69
N LEU A 438 -36.85 -41.72 -10.56
CA LEU A 438 -38.15 -41.06 -10.36
C LEU A 438 -38.48 -39.94 -11.38
N PHE A 439 -37.51 -39.49 -12.18
CA PHE A 439 -37.57 -38.25 -12.96
C PHE A 439 -37.18 -38.39 -14.45
N SER A 440 -37.07 -39.61 -14.99
CA SER A 440 -36.50 -39.82 -16.34
C SER A 440 -37.47 -39.96 -17.51
N SER A 441 -38.78 -40.24 -17.29
CA SER A 441 -39.75 -40.32 -18.40
C SER A 441 -41.18 -39.86 -18.04
N ALA A 442 -41.89 -39.29 -19.02
CA ALA A 442 -43.24 -38.72 -18.81
C ALA A 442 -44.31 -39.76 -18.40
N LYS A 443 -44.14 -41.03 -18.83
CA LYS A 443 -45.04 -42.13 -18.44
C LYS A 443 -44.77 -42.56 -16.99
N GLU A 444 -43.50 -42.65 -16.60
CA GLU A 444 -43.13 -42.94 -15.21
C GLU A 444 -43.59 -41.83 -14.27
N GLN A 445 -43.51 -40.56 -14.68
CA GLN A 445 -43.95 -39.44 -13.86
C GLN A 445 -45.44 -39.52 -13.47
N LEU A 446 -46.31 -39.95 -14.39
CA LEU A 446 -47.74 -40.12 -14.13
C LEU A 446 -48.01 -41.27 -13.14
N VAL A 447 -47.34 -42.41 -13.31
CA VAL A 447 -47.38 -43.54 -12.37
C VAL A 447 -46.92 -43.06 -10.98
N LYS A 448 -45.88 -42.24 -10.92
CA LYS A 448 -45.31 -41.76 -9.67
C LYS A 448 -46.22 -40.72 -8.96
N GLU A 449 -46.89 -39.83 -9.71
CA GLU A 449 -47.89 -38.90 -9.15
C GLU A 449 -49.11 -39.62 -8.54
N GLU A 450 -49.56 -40.69 -9.20
CA GLU A 450 -50.65 -41.52 -8.72
C GLU A 450 -50.26 -42.28 -7.44
N ALA A 451 -49.04 -42.83 -7.38
CA ALA A 451 -48.49 -43.45 -6.17
C ALA A 451 -48.44 -42.47 -4.98
N ILE A 452 -47.95 -41.24 -5.19
CA ILE A 452 -47.93 -40.21 -4.14
C ILE A 452 -49.35 -39.86 -3.69
N THR A 453 -50.30 -39.80 -4.63
CA THR A 453 -51.70 -39.50 -4.33
C THR A 453 -52.33 -40.60 -3.47
N LEU A 454 -52.05 -41.87 -3.75
CA LEU A 454 -52.49 -43.01 -2.94
C LEU A 454 -51.95 -42.92 -1.51
N LEU A 455 -50.65 -42.66 -1.33
CA LEU A 455 -50.07 -42.50 0.02
C LEU A 455 -50.64 -41.30 0.77
N ARG A 456 -50.86 -40.16 0.09
CA ARG A 456 -51.48 -38.98 0.72
C ARG A 456 -52.91 -39.26 1.16
N THR A 457 -53.66 -39.98 0.32
CA THR A 457 -55.04 -40.38 0.63
C THR A 457 -55.05 -41.38 1.79
N PHE A 458 -54.11 -42.31 1.81
CA PHE A 458 -53.91 -43.25 2.91
C PHE A 458 -53.62 -42.54 4.24
N ILE A 459 -52.67 -41.60 4.27
CA ILE A 459 -52.37 -40.78 5.45
C ILE A 459 -53.65 -40.05 5.91
N LYS A 460 -54.39 -39.44 4.98
CA LYS A 460 -55.62 -38.72 5.31
C LYS A 460 -56.68 -39.62 5.95
N GLU A 461 -56.92 -40.81 5.39
CA GLU A 461 -57.92 -41.75 5.94
C GLU A 461 -57.43 -42.40 7.24
N ILE A 462 -56.14 -42.68 7.41
CA ILE A 462 -55.58 -43.15 8.70
C ILE A 462 -55.79 -42.09 9.78
N HIS A 463 -55.47 -40.82 9.50
CA HIS A 463 -55.67 -39.74 10.48
C HIS A 463 -57.15 -39.52 10.81
N ALA A 464 -58.05 -39.82 9.87
CA ALA A 464 -59.49 -39.79 10.11
C ALA A 464 -60.00 -41.05 10.86
N TYR A 465 -59.24 -42.15 10.82
CA TYR A 465 -59.54 -43.39 11.50
C TYR A 465 -59.25 -43.25 13.00
N ARG A 466 -60.23 -43.62 13.83
CA ARG A 466 -60.19 -43.37 15.28
C ARG A 466 -59.41 -44.43 16.08
N TYR A 467 -58.90 -45.45 15.43
CA TYR A 467 -58.28 -46.61 16.08
C TYR A 467 -56.85 -46.82 15.58
N ASP A 468 -55.95 -47.20 16.48
CA ASP A 468 -54.53 -47.38 16.18
C ASP A 468 -54.21 -48.74 15.51
N SER A 469 -55.20 -49.61 15.34
CA SER A 469 -55.03 -50.93 14.72
C SER A 469 -56.20 -51.26 13.80
N ILE A 470 -55.87 -51.86 12.67
CA ILE A 470 -56.84 -52.50 11.76
C ILE A 470 -56.91 -53.97 12.16
N ARG A 471 -58.11 -54.45 12.47
CA ARG A 471 -58.34 -55.84 12.85
C ARG A 471 -58.87 -56.62 11.66
N LEU A 472 -58.80 -57.94 11.74
CA LEU A 472 -59.32 -58.81 10.71
C LEU A 472 -60.80 -58.57 10.40
N TYR A 473 -61.64 -58.31 11.42
CA TYR A 473 -63.06 -57.98 11.18
C TYR A 473 -63.27 -56.66 10.41
N ASP A 474 -62.28 -55.77 10.38
CA ASP A 474 -62.37 -54.54 9.58
C ASP A 474 -62.15 -54.82 8.09
N SER A 475 -61.63 -56.00 7.69
CA SER A 475 -61.32 -56.31 6.28
C SER A 475 -62.49 -56.85 5.47
N PHE A 476 -63.61 -57.21 6.11
CA PHE A 476 -64.79 -57.76 5.45
C PHE A 476 -66.07 -57.48 6.24
N GLU A 477 -67.21 -57.54 5.55
CA GLU A 477 -68.52 -57.50 6.19
C GLU A 477 -69.19 -58.87 6.10
N LEU A 478 -69.73 -59.35 7.22
CA LEU A 478 -70.57 -60.54 7.23
C LEU A 478 -72.03 -60.16 7.07
N ARG A 479 -72.67 -60.74 6.04
CA ARG A 479 -74.11 -60.65 5.87
C ARG A 479 -74.75 -62.01 6.01
N PHE A 480 -75.91 -62.01 6.65
CA PHE A 480 -76.70 -63.20 6.95
C PHE A 480 -78.03 -63.11 6.22
N ARG A 481 -78.49 -64.23 5.68
CA ARG A 481 -79.83 -64.38 5.11
C ARG A 481 -80.54 -65.50 5.84
N ILE A 482 -81.72 -65.20 6.36
CA ILE A 482 -82.52 -66.15 7.13
C ILE A 482 -83.90 -66.23 6.49
N VAL A 483 -84.33 -67.46 6.22
CA VAL A 483 -85.66 -67.75 5.71
C VAL A 483 -86.45 -68.41 6.84
N GLU A 484 -87.51 -67.76 7.30
CA GLU A 484 -88.36 -68.21 8.41
C GLU A 484 -89.83 -68.18 7.97
N ASN A 485 -90.53 -69.32 8.03
CA ASN A 485 -91.96 -69.40 7.65
C ASN A 485 -92.33 -68.78 6.29
N GLY A 486 -91.45 -68.88 5.29
CA GLY A 486 -91.66 -68.28 3.96
C GLY A 486 -91.35 -66.78 3.87
N ASN A 487 -90.91 -66.14 4.96
CA ASN A 487 -90.36 -64.78 4.96
C ASN A 487 -88.84 -64.85 4.83
N ASP A 488 -88.29 -64.14 3.83
CA ASP A 488 -86.87 -64.10 3.53
C ASP A 488 -86.31 -62.72 3.89
N THR A 489 -85.37 -62.67 4.84
CA THR A 489 -84.78 -61.40 5.29
C THR A 489 -83.91 -60.72 4.23
N GLY A 490 -83.52 -61.43 3.17
CA GLY A 490 -82.38 -61.04 2.35
C GLY A 490 -81.08 -61.03 3.17
N PHE A 491 -79.98 -60.60 2.54
CA PHE A 491 -78.69 -60.46 3.21
C PHE A 491 -78.67 -59.19 4.08
N ILE A 492 -78.54 -59.36 5.39
CA ILE A 492 -78.53 -58.28 6.40
C ILE A 492 -77.27 -58.37 7.29
N GLU A 493 -76.77 -57.22 7.76
CA GLU A 493 -75.52 -57.14 8.56
C GLU A 493 -75.67 -57.51 10.04
N LYS A 494 -76.88 -57.37 10.61
CA LYS A 494 -77.15 -57.65 12.04
C LYS A 494 -78.41 -58.48 12.22
N ILE A 495 -78.25 -59.64 12.85
CA ILE A 495 -79.37 -60.49 13.29
C ILE A 495 -79.89 -59.94 14.63
N ALA A 496 -80.60 -58.80 14.61
CA ALA A 496 -81.10 -58.19 15.85
C ALA A 496 -82.43 -58.79 16.35
N ASN A 497 -83.16 -59.56 15.52
CA ASN A 497 -84.49 -60.09 15.88
C ASN A 497 -84.79 -61.42 15.19
N VAL A 498 -84.14 -62.50 15.62
CA VAL A 498 -84.57 -63.88 15.29
C VAL A 498 -84.88 -64.57 16.61
N GLY A 499 -86.15 -64.90 16.83
CA GLY A 499 -86.62 -65.60 18.04
C GLY A 499 -87.40 -64.79 19.08
N ARG A 500 -88.06 -63.66 18.76
CA ARG A 500 -89.05 -63.04 19.67
C ARG A 500 -90.45 -63.02 19.06
N LYS A 501 -91.16 -64.13 19.22
CA LYS A 501 -92.63 -64.16 19.37
C LYS A 501 -92.98 -65.22 20.42
N GLU A 502 -92.93 -64.86 21.69
CA GLU A 502 -93.87 -65.44 22.66
C GLU A 502 -95.18 -64.67 22.53
N PRO A 503 -96.30 -65.29 22.12
CA PRO A 503 -97.61 -64.72 22.34
C PRO A 503 -98.00 -64.99 23.79
N THR A 504 -98.26 -63.92 24.51
CA THR A 504 -98.86 -63.93 25.84
C THR A 504 -100.38 -64.18 25.71
N PHE A 505 -100.88 -65.16 26.48
CA PHE A 505 -102.29 -65.50 26.78
C PHE A 505 -103.14 -66.08 25.61
N TRP A 506 -103.78 -67.25 25.66
CA TRP A 506 -104.21 -68.21 26.69
C TRP A 506 -104.03 -69.65 26.21
#